data_AF-A0A0G4E5J8-F1
#
_entry.id   AF-A0A0G4E5J8-F1
#
_cell.length_a   1.000
_cell.length_b   1.000
_cell.length_c   1.000
_cell.angle_alpha   90.00
_cell.angle_beta   90.00
_cell.angle_gamma   90.00
#
_symmetry.space_group_name_H-M   'P 1'
#
loop_
_entity.id
_entity.type
_entity.pdbx_description
1 polymer ?
#
loop_
_entity_poly.entity_id
_entity_poly.type
_entity_poly.pdbx_seq_one_letter_code
_entity_poly.pdbx_strand_id
1 'polypeptide(L)'
;MISTNSRTKDLDDVGLLFHAILRYAEANNDRLDCTVVGVGYGVLLEYADRAAAAIAEQHVDEGEDWDGCVWLGRLADIGPQSLAESLFIQGMETESADVPAIVKDWLATIA
;
A
#
# COMPACT_ATOMS: atom_id res chain seq x y z
N MET A 1 -24.01 7.00 17.27
CA MET A 1 -22.70 7.53 16.84
C MET A 1 -22.58 7.26 15.36
N ILE A 2 -22.57 8.30 14.54
CA ILE A 2 -22.14 8.18 13.15
C ILE A 2 -20.63 8.44 13.20
N SER A 3 -19.85 7.36 13.24
CA SER A 3 -18.43 7.40 12.90
C SER A 3 -18.36 7.49 11.38
N THR A 4 -18.54 8.69 10.84
CA THR A 4 -18.25 8.93 9.43
C THR A 4 -16.74 9.06 9.31
N ASN A 5 -16.11 7.95 8.95
CA ASN A 5 -14.77 7.91 8.39
C ASN A 5 -14.66 9.03 7.35
N SER A 6 -13.94 10.10 7.70
CA SER A 6 -13.80 11.30 6.86
C SER A 6 -12.46 11.34 6.14
N ARG A 7 -11.74 10.21 6.12
CA ARG A 7 -10.55 10.08 5.29
C ARG A 7 -10.99 9.94 3.84
N THR A 8 -10.57 10.87 3.00
CA THR A 8 -10.71 10.79 1.54
C THR A 8 -9.40 10.30 0.94
N LYS A 9 -9.45 9.64 -0.22
CA LYS A 9 -8.24 9.26 -0.97
C LYS A 9 -7.36 10.51 -1.18
N ASP A 10 -6.12 10.42 -0.71
CA ASP A 10 -5.10 11.45 -0.90
C ASP A 10 -4.15 11.05 -2.03
N LEU A 11 -3.83 12.00 -2.92
CA LEU A 11 -2.88 11.78 -4.00
C LEU A 11 -1.45 11.62 -3.47
N ASP A 12 -1.15 12.19 -2.31
CA ASP A 12 0.15 11.99 -1.65
C ASP A 12 0.29 10.54 -1.16
N ASP A 13 -0.78 9.93 -0.62
CA ASP A 13 -0.81 8.51 -0.26
C ASP A 13 -0.59 7.63 -1.51
N VAL A 14 -1.23 7.95 -2.64
CA VAL A 14 -1.04 7.23 -3.91
C VAL A 14 0.41 7.31 -4.38
N GLY A 15 0.96 8.53 -4.44
CA GLY A 15 2.33 8.76 -4.91
C GLY A 15 3.37 8.08 -4.01
N LEU A 16 3.15 8.13 -2.70
CA LEU A 16 4.04 7.51 -1.72
C LEU A 16 4.00 5.98 -1.79
N LEU A 17 2.81 5.39 -1.88
CA LEU A 17 2.65 3.96 -2.06
C LEU A 17 3.29 3.48 -3.36
N PHE A 18 3.05 4.20 -4.46
CA PHE A 18 3.69 3.88 -5.73
C PHE A 18 5.22 3.94 -5.62
N HIS A 19 5.76 4.98 -4.99
CA HIS A 19 7.19 5.08 -4.73
C HIS A 19 7.71 3.89 -3.90
N ALA A 20 7.02 3.54 -2.81
CA ALA A 20 7.42 2.45 -1.92
C ALA A 20 7.42 1.08 -2.64
N ILE A 21 6.41 0.80 -3.46
CA ILE A 21 6.33 -0.42 -4.28
C ILE A 21 7.54 -0.53 -5.22
N LEU A 22 7.90 0.55 -5.91
CA LEU A 22 9.07 0.57 -6.79
C LEU A 22 10.36 0.34 -6.00
N ARG A 23 10.51 1.00 -4.85
CA ARG A 23 11.69 0.85 -3.98
C ARG A 23 11.81 -0.54 -3.39
N TYR A 24 10.70 -1.18 -3.02
CA TYR A 24 10.67 -2.56 -2.58
C TYR A 24 11.20 -3.48 -3.69
N ALA A 25 10.70 -3.33 -4.91
CA ALA A 25 11.11 -4.14 -6.06
C ALA A 25 12.61 -3.96 -6.37
N GLU A 26 13.10 -2.72 -6.39
CA GLU A 26 14.52 -2.41 -6.62
C GLU A 26 15.42 -3.02 -5.52
N ALA A 27 15.04 -2.87 -4.26
CA ALA A 27 15.79 -3.38 -3.12
C ALA A 27 15.84 -4.92 -3.06
N ASN A 28 14.86 -5.59 -3.68
CA ASN A 28 14.73 -7.05 -3.67
C ASN A 28 14.95 -7.69 -5.05
N ASN A 29 15.42 -6.94 -6.04
CA ASN A 29 15.54 -7.42 -7.43
C ASN A 29 16.41 -8.68 -7.57
N ASP A 30 17.45 -8.83 -6.74
CA ASP A 30 18.31 -10.03 -6.77
C ASP A 30 17.63 -11.26 -6.15
N ARG A 31 16.58 -11.05 -5.33
CA ARG A 31 15.82 -12.10 -4.63
C ARG A 31 14.52 -12.45 -5.37
N LEU A 32 13.92 -11.49 -6.05
CA LEU A 32 12.66 -11.64 -6.78
C LEU A 32 12.96 -12.08 -8.21
N ASP A 33 12.26 -13.10 -8.71
CA ASP A 33 12.39 -13.57 -10.11
C ASP A 33 11.63 -12.66 -11.10
N CYS A 34 11.29 -11.43 -10.69
CA CYS A 34 10.54 -10.48 -11.48
C CYS A 34 10.97 -9.05 -11.17
N THR A 35 10.90 -8.19 -12.19
CA THR A 35 11.27 -6.78 -12.11
C THR A 35 10.03 -5.89 -12.19
N VAL A 36 10.19 -4.61 -11.86
CA VAL A 36 9.17 -3.57 -12.09
C VAL A 36 8.65 -3.58 -13.53
N VAL A 37 9.54 -3.82 -14.51
CA VAL A 37 9.15 -3.88 -15.93
C VAL A 37 8.31 -5.12 -16.23
N GLY A 38 8.57 -6.23 -15.53
CA GLY A 38 7.81 -7.47 -15.67
C GLY A 38 6.37 -7.36 -15.18
N VAL A 39 6.13 -6.61 -14.10
CA VAL A 39 4.77 -6.35 -13.59
C VAL A 39 4.10 -5.19 -14.34
N GLY A 40 4.87 -4.14 -14.66
CA GLY A 40 4.41 -2.98 -15.42
C GLY A 40 4.00 -1.80 -14.52
N TYR A 41 4.55 -0.63 -14.82
CA TYR A 41 4.32 0.61 -14.05
C TYR A 41 2.84 1.01 -13.94
N GLY A 42 2.05 0.78 -14.98
CA GLY A 42 0.61 1.09 -14.98
C GLY A 42 -0.16 0.25 -13.97
N VAL A 43 0.15 -1.05 -13.88
CA VAL A 43 -0.45 -1.98 -12.90
C VAL A 43 -0.08 -1.57 -11.48
N LEU A 44 1.21 -1.30 -11.24
CA LEU A 44 1.70 -0.88 -9.92
C LEU A 44 1.09 0.46 -9.47
N LEU A 45 0.90 1.41 -10.39
CA LEU A 45 0.23 2.67 -10.10
C LEU A 45 -1.27 2.48 -9.81
N GLU A 46 -1.95 1.61 -10.57
CA GLU A 46 -3.34 1.25 -10.29
C GLU A 46 -3.49 0.61 -8.91
N TYR A 47 -2.56 -0.26 -8.52
CA TYR A 47 -2.56 -0.88 -7.21
C TYR A 47 -2.34 0.13 -6.09
N ALA A 48 -1.42 1.09 -6.27
CA ALA A 48 -1.25 2.19 -5.33
C ALA A 48 -2.52 3.06 -5.22
N ASP A 49 -3.19 3.37 -6.33
CA ASP A 49 -4.43 4.14 -6.34
C ASP A 49 -5.55 3.42 -5.59
N ARG A 50 -5.75 2.13 -5.90
CA ARG A 50 -6.74 1.27 -5.25
C ARG A 50 -6.42 1.06 -3.76
N ALA A 51 -5.15 0.98 -3.40
CA ALA A 51 -4.72 0.82 -2.02
C ALA A 51 -5.02 2.08 -1.20
N ALA A 52 -4.69 3.27 -1.73
CA ALA A 52 -5.03 4.54 -1.07
C ALA A 52 -6.55 4.72 -0.92
N ALA A 53 -7.34 4.32 -1.92
CA ALA A 53 -8.80 4.30 -1.83
C ALA A 53 -9.30 3.35 -0.73
N ALA A 54 -8.80 2.11 -0.72
CA ALA A 54 -9.17 1.11 0.27
C ALA A 54 -8.77 1.52 1.68
N ILE A 55 -7.63 2.17 1.86
CA ILE A 55 -7.22 2.73 3.15
C ILE A 55 -8.23 3.80 3.59
N ALA A 56 -8.55 4.76 2.71
CA ALA A 56 -9.50 5.82 3.03
C ALA A 56 -10.87 5.25 3.44
N GLU A 57 -11.31 4.15 2.83
CA GLU A 57 -12.59 3.49 3.15
C GLU A 57 -12.53 2.67 4.45
N GLN A 58 -11.44 1.95 4.69
CA GLN A 58 -11.35 0.92 5.73
C GLN A 58 -10.65 1.38 7.01
N HIS A 59 -9.85 2.44 6.94
CA HIS A 59 -9.11 2.98 8.07
C HIS A 59 -10.09 3.57 9.09
N VAL A 60 -10.13 3.02 10.31
CA VAL A 60 -10.90 3.61 11.41
C VAL A 60 -10.01 4.62 12.10
N ASP A 61 -10.51 5.84 12.26
CA ASP A 61 -9.82 6.96 12.92
C ASP A 61 -9.57 6.61 14.40
N GLU A 62 -8.40 6.04 14.69
CA GLU A 62 -8.06 5.51 16.02
C GLU A 62 -6.88 6.28 16.63
N GLY A 63 -7.19 7.34 17.39
CA GLY A 63 -6.34 7.82 18.48
C GLY A 63 -5.17 8.76 18.13
N GLU A 64 -4.53 9.29 19.19
CA GLU A 64 -3.44 10.28 19.14
C GLU A 64 -2.15 9.77 18.45
N ASP A 65 -2.05 8.46 18.22
CA ASP A 65 -0.88 7.82 17.58
C ASP A 65 -0.87 7.96 16.05
N TRP A 66 -1.97 8.42 15.46
CA TRP A 66 -2.06 8.73 14.04
C TRP A 66 -1.59 10.16 13.72
N ASP A 67 -0.37 10.47 14.17
CA ASP A 67 0.39 11.60 13.63
C ASP A 67 0.68 11.34 12.15
N GLY A 68 0.41 12.32 11.29
CA GLY A 68 0.68 12.24 9.85
C GLY A 68 2.11 11.82 9.53
N CYS A 69 3.08 12.10 10.41
CA CYS A 69 4.46 11.64 10.24
C CYS A 69 4.61 10.11 10.37
N VAL A 70 3.95 9.50 11.36
CA VAL A 70 3.96 8.04 11.55
C VAL A 70 3.24 7.35 10.39
N TRP A 71 2.15 7.95 9.93
CA TRP A 71 1.38 7.45 8.80
C TRP A 71 2.20 7.42 7.50
N LEU A 72 2.85 8.53 7.14
CA LEU A 72 3.73 8.59 5.97
C LEU A 72 4.89 7.60 6.10
N GLY A 73 5.44 7.42 7.31
CA GLY A 73 6.46 6.41 7.56
C GLY A 73 5.99 4.98 7.28
N ARG A 74 4.74 4.65 7.65
CA ARG A 74 4.14 3.33 7.41
C ARG A 74 3.88 3.07 5.92
N LEU A 75 3.42 4.08 5.17
CA LEU A 75 3.22 3.96 3.71
C LEU A 75 4.53 3.88 2.93
N ALA A 76 5.59 4.52 3.44
CA ALA A 76 6.91 4.50 2.84
C ALA A 76 7.71 3.21 3.15
N ASP A 77 7.20 2.34 4.02
CA ASP A 77 7.91 1.15 4.44
C ASP A 77 8.05 0.14 3.28
N ILE A 78 9.25 -0.44 3.19
CA ILE A 78 9.63 -1.47 2.21
C ILE A 78 10.15 -2.72 2.91
N GLY A 79 10.02 -2.80 4.24
CA GLY A 79 10.40 -3.97 5.02
C GLY A 79 9.47 -5.16 4.81
N PRO A 80 9.77 -6.29 5.47
CA PRO A 80 8.87 -7.43 5.51
C PRO A 80 7.50 -7.04 6.07
N GLN A 81 6.43 -7.60 5.50
CA GLN A 81 5.03 -7.32 5.85
C GLN A 81 4.59 -5.88 5.57
N SER A 82 5.40 -5.09 4.85
CA SER A 82 4.98 -3.79 4.34
C SER A 82 3.84 -3.95 3.33
N LEU A 83 3.06 -2.88 3.19
CA LEU A 83 2.04 -2.81 2.15
C LEU A 83 2.67 -2.86 0.75
N ALA A 84 3.84 -2.24 0.57
CA ALA A 84 4.61 -2.27 -0.67
C ALA A 84 5.01 -3.68 -1.10
N GLU A 85 5.51 -4.50 -0.16
CA GLU A 85 5.81 -5.91 -0.39
C GLU A 85 4.59 -6.66 -0.91
N SER A 86 3.48 -6.56 -0.17
CA SER A 86 2.26 -7.32 -0.46
C SER A 86 1.67 -6.95 -1.82
N LEU A 87 1.64 -5.66 -2.14
CA LEU A 87 1.14 -5.17 -3.43
C LEU A 87 2.04 -5.61 -4.60
N PHE A 88 3.36 -5.61 -4.42
CA PHE A 88 4.28 -6.05 -5.47
C PHE A 88 4.18 -7.56 -5.72
N ILE A 89 4.24 -8.38 -4.66
CA ILE A 89 4.16 -9.85 -4.78
C ILE A 89 2.83 -10.27 -5.41
N GLN A 90 1.70 -9.69 -4.97
CA GLN A 90 0.41 -10.02 -5.56
C GLN A 90 0.28 -9.60 -7.04
N GLY A 91 0.97 -8.53 -7.44
CA GLY A 91 1.10 -8.15 -8.84
C GLY A 91 1.99 -9.06 -9.68
N MET A 92 2.90 -9.81 -9.06
CA MET A 92 3.64 -10.88 -9.73
C MET A 92 2.81 -12.14 -9.91
N GLU A 93 1.99 -12.49 -8.92
CA GLU A 93 1.26 -13.77 -8.88
C GLU A 93 -0.07 -13.75 -9.63
N THR A 94 -0.74 -12.59 -9.71
CA THR A 94 -2.09 -12.49 -10.27
C THR A 94 -2.29 -11.25 -11.15
N GLU A 95 -3.05 -11.40 -12.24
CA GLU A 95 -3.46 -10.27 -13.10
C GLU A 95 -4.47 -9.34 -12.41
N SER A 96 -5.05 -9.75 -11.28
CA SER A 96 -6.02 -8.96 -10.51
C SER A 96 -5.84 -9.21 -9.02
N ALA A 97 -4.97 -8.43 -8.38
CA ALA A 97 -4.84 -8.44 -6.93
C ALA A 97 -6.12 -7.94 -6.25
N ASP A 98 -6.53 -8.61 -5.17
CA ASP A 98 -7.56 -8.12 -4.25
C ASP A 98 -6.95 -7.07 -3.31
N VAL A 99 -6.68 -5.89 -3.88
CA VAL A 99 -6.08 -4.75 -3.16
C VAL A 99 -6.85 -4.39 -1.88
N PRO A 100 -8.21 -4.35 -1.86
CA PRO A 100 -8.95 -4.14 -0.62
C PRO A 100 -8.65 -5.16 0.48
N ALA A 101 -8.51 -6.44 0.15
CA ALA A 101 -8.15 -7.48 1.13
C ALA A 101 -6.72 -7.31 1.64
N ILE A 102 -5.76 -7.01 0.76
CA ILE A 102 -4.36 -6.74 1.14
C ILE A 102 -4.29 -5.56 2.12
N VAL A 103 -4.99 -4.47 1.82
CA VAL A 103 -5.05 -3.30 2.70
C VAL A 103 -5.68 -3.64 4.04
N LYS A 104 -6.76 -4.42 4.05
CA LYS A 104 -7.41 -4.86 5.28
C LYS A 104 -6.47 -5.64 6.18
N ASP A 105 -5.76 -6.60 5.61
CA ASP A 105 -4.83 -7.46 6.33
C ASP A 105 -3.66 -6.64 6.87
N TRP A 106 -3.13 -5.70 6.08
CA TRP A 106 -2.09 -4.77 6.53
C TRP A 106 -2.58 -3.82 7.64
N LEU A 107 -3.78 -3.25 7.52
CA LEU A 107 -4.37 -2.42 8.58
C LEU A 107 -4.51 -3.20 9.90
N ALA A 108 -4.79 -4.50 9.83
CA ALA A 108 -4.87 -5.36 11.01
C ALA A 108 -3.52 -5.67 11.68
N THR A 109 -2.39 -5.46 11.01
CA THR A 109 -1.06 -5.64 11.61
C THR A 109 -0.55 -4.39 12.33
N ILE A 110 -1.16 -3.24 12.06
CA ILE A 110 -0.72 -1.94 12.55
C ILE A 110 -1.66 -1.32 13.59
N ALA A 111 -2.78 -2.00 13.86
CA ALA A 111 -3.81 -1.67 14.87
C ALA A 111 -3.46 -2.23 16.26
#